data_AF-V7I671-F1
#
_entry.id   AF-V7I671-F1
#
_cell.length_a   1.000
_cell.length_b   1.000
_cell.length_c   1.000
_cell.angle_alpha   90.00
_cell.angle_beta   90.00
_cell.angle_gamma   90.00
#
_symmetry.space_group_name_H-M   'P 1'
#
loop_
_entity.id
_entity.type
_entity.pdbx_description
1 polymer ?
#
loop_
_entity_poly.entity_id
_entity_poly.type
_entity_poly.pdbx_seq_one_letter_code
_entity_poly.pdbx_strand_id
1 'polypeptide(L)'
;MGIKSPTGKATWPKRSIDVMLSNEKYMGNVRVLDNGKYESYYRVENNNPAIISKETFQAVQIEKQQRSNVIESEEGNKRKNKKYSSKQ
;
A
#
# COMPACT_ATOMS: atom_id res chain seq x y z
N MET A 1 15.06 15.34 10.30
CA MET A 1 14.68 15.42 8.87
C MET A 1 13.25 15.96 8.78
N GLY A 2 13.08 17.23 8.40
CA GLY A 2 11.80 17.95 8.42
C GLY A 2 10.96 17.77 7.16
N ILE A 3 10.68 16.52 6.75
CA ILE A 3 9.85 16.25 5.56
C ILE A 3 8.38 16.49 5.91
N LYS A 4 7.83 17.59 5.40
CA LYS A 4 6.41 17.92 5.58
C LYS A 4 5.52 16.98 4.76
N SER A 5 4.30 16.74 5.23
CA SER A 5 3.26 16.06 4.47
C SER A 5 2.90 16.85 3.19
N PRO A 6 2.16 16.27 2.24
CA PRO A 6 1.72 16.98 1.04
C PRO A 6 0.83 18.21 1.37
N THR A 7 0.22 18.22 2.56
CA THR A 7 -0.58 19.32 3.10
C THR A 7 0.21 20.25 4.02
N GLY A 8 1.53 20.11 4.08
CA GLY A 8 2.43 20.98 4.86
C GLY A 8 2.55 20.65 6.34
N LYS A 9 1.95 19.53 6.81
CA LYS A 9 2.01 19.14 8.24
C LYS A 9 3.36 18.53 8.59
N ALA A 10 3.80 18.73 9.84
CA ALA A 10 5.06 18.17 10.32
C ALA A 10 5.02 16.64 10.47
N THR A 11 3.85 16.09 10.77
CA THR A 11 3.66 14.64 10.94
C THR A 11 2.87 14.05 9.77
N TRP A 12 3.30 12.88 9.32
CA TRP A 12 2.59 12.12 8.30
C TRP A 12 1.56 11.19 8.96
N PRO A 13 0.28 11.24 8.56
CA PRO A 13 -0.70 10.26 9.01
C PRO A 13 -0.31 8.86 8.55
N LYS A 14 -0.36 7.87 9.46
CA LYS A 14 -0.04 6.47 9.16
C LYS A 14 -0.81 5.94 7.96
N ARG A 15 -2.12 6.25 7.88
CA ARG A 15 -3.00 5.86 6.77
C ARG A 15 -2.53 6.41 5.43
N SER A 16 -2.01 7.63 5.38
CA SER A 16 -1.51 8.24 4.15
C SER A 16 -0.29 7.50 3.62
N ILE A 17 0.66 7.16 4.50
CA ILE A 17 1.83 6.35 4.13
C ILE A 17 1.40 4.96 3.66
N ASP A 18 0.50 4.32 4.39
CA ASP A 18 -0.04 2.99 4.06
C ASP A 18 -0.66 2.96 2.65
N VAL A 19 -1.49 3.94 2.31
CA VAL A 19 -2.10 4.08 0.98
C VAL A 19 -1.06 4.38 -0.09
N MET A 20 -0.06 5.22 0.20
CA MET A 20 1.03 5.47 -0.74
C MET A 20 1.82 4.18 -1.04
N LEU A 21 2.12 3.37 -0.04
CA LEU A 21 2.87 2.12 -0.23
C LEU A 21 2.12 1.06 -1.05
N SER A 22 0.79 1.17 -1.22
CA SER A 22 0.01 0.25 -2.07
C SER A 22 -0.39 0.84 -3.42
N ASN A 23 0.09 2.04 -3.76
CA ASN A 23 -0.28 2.68 -5.01
C ASN A 23 0.58 2.19 -6.18
N GLU A 24 -0.05 1.44 -7.10
CA GLU A 24 0.63 0.84 -8.26
C GLU A 24 1.22 1.87 -9.24
N LYS A 25 0.80 3.14 -9.18
CA LYS A 25 1.31 4.22 -10.04
C LYS A 25 2.82 4.41 -9.92
N TYR A 26 3.39 4.06 -8.76
CA TYR A 26 4.82 4.17 -8.51
C TYR A 26 5.65 3.13 -9.29
N MET A 27 5.01 2.07 -9.80
CA MET A 27 5.60 1.13 -10.76
C MET A 27 5.22 1.46 -12.22
N GLY A 28 4.52 2.56 -12.48
CA GLY A 28 4.04 2.92 -13.81
C GLY A 28 2.70 2.31 -14.22
N ASN A 29 2.01 1.62 -13.30
CA ASN A 29 0.73 0.97 -13.57
C ASN A 29 -0.44 1.81 -13.03
N VAL A 30 -1.53 1.90 -13.80
CA VAL A 30 -2.72 2.64 -13.39
C VAL A 30 -3.96 1.77 -13.52
N ARG A 31 -4.83 1.83 -12.51
CA ARG A 31 -6.16 1.24 -12.55
C ARG A 31 -7.19 2.32 -12.86
N VAL A 32 -8.00 2.11 -13.89
CA VAL A 32 -9.04 3.03 -14.36
C VAL A 32 -10.40 2.40 -14.08
N LEU A 33 -11.34 3.22 -13.62
CA LEU A 33 -12.68 2.79 -13.14
C LEU A 33 -12.67 1.95 -11.84
N ASP A 34 -11.56 1.89 -11.12
CA ASP A 34 -11.43 1.19 -9.83
C ASP A 34 -11.99 2.04 -8.67
N ASN A 35 -13.28 2.41 -8.76
CA ASN A 35 -13.97 3.20 -7.74
C ASN A 35 -15.19 2.47 -7.13
N GLY A 36 -15.33 1.17 -7.41
CA GLY A 36 -16.44 0.33 -6.93
C GLY A 36 -17.81 0.65 -7.54
N LYS A 37 -17.91 1.62 -8.45
CA LYS A 37 -19.16 1.93 -9.17
C LYS A 37 -19.36 1.06 -10.42
N TYR A 38 -18.29 0.41 -10.87
CA TYR A 38 -18.27 -0.42 -12.06
C TYR A 38 -17.92 -1.85 -11.65
N GLU A 39 -18.50 -2.82 -12.35
CA GLU A 39 -18.25 -4.25 -12.11
C GLU A 39 -16.83 -4.66 -12.52
N SER A 40 -16.21 -3.91 -13.43
CA SER A 40 -14.86 -4.13 -13.92
C SER A 40 -14.01 -2.85 -13.88
N TYR A 41 -12.71 -3.05 -13.84
CA TYR A 41 -11.70 -2.00 -13.96
C TYR A 41 -10.69 -2.38 -15.04
N TYR A 42 -10.07 -1.36 -15.62
CA TYR A 42 -8.99 -1.54 -16.59
C TYR A 42 -7.65 -1.32 -15.90
N ARG A 43 -6.65 -2.15 -16.21
CA ARG A 43 -5.27 -1.99 -15.73
C ARG A 43 -4.38 -1.67 -16.93
N VAL A 44 -3.76 -0.50 -16.90
CA VAL A 44 -2.81 -0.04 -17.92
C VAL A 44 -1.41 -0.16 -17.35
N GLU A 45 -0.53 -0.89 -18.05
CA GLU A 45 0.88 -1.01 -17.67
C GLU A 45 1.73 0.03 -18.41
N ASN A 46 2.83 0.47 -17.79
CA ASN A 46 3.78 1.43 -18.37
C ASN A 46 3.15 2.76 -18.83
N ASN A 47 2.08 3.20 -18.15
CA ASN A 47 1.40 4.45 -18.46
C ASN A 47 2.25 5.68 -18.12
N ASN A 48 3.05 5.59 -17.05
CA ASN A 48 3.94 6.66 -16.61
C ASN A 48 5.31 6.09 -16.21
N PRO A 49 6.37 6.91 -16.20
CA PRO A 49 7.68 6.48 -15.70
C PRO A 49 7.57 5.92 -14.28
N ALA A 50 8.16 4.75 -14.07
CA ALA A 50 8.21 4.11 -12.77
C ALA A 50 9.18 4.86 -11.85
N ILE A 51 8.75 5.12 -10.60
CA ILE A 51 9.60 5.70 -9.55
C ILE A 51 10.37 4.58 -8.84
N ILE A 52 9.76 3.41 -8.70
CA ILE A 52 10.35 2.21 -8.09
C ILE A 52 10.14 0.99 -8.99
N SER A 53 11.00 -0.02 -8.86
CA SER A 53 10.85 -1.27 -9.61
C SER A 53 9.66 -2.09 -9.09
N LYS A 54 9.15 -2.97 -9.96
CA LYS A 54 8.08 -3.92 -9.60
C LYS A 54 8.49 -4.82 -8.44
N GLU A 55 9.74 -5.26 -8.42
CA GLU A 55 10.32 -6.10 -7.38
C GLU A 55 10.30 -5.40 -6.02
N THR A 56 10.74 -4.14 -5.97
CA THR A 56 10.72 -3.35 -4.72
C THR A 56 9.30 -3.17 -4.20
N PHE A 57 8.34 -2.86 -5.08
CA PHE A 57 6.94 -2.71 -4.68
C PHE A 57 6.35 -4.03 -4.14
N GLN A 58 6.65 -5.17 -4.78
CA GLN A 58 6.21 -6.49 -4.34
C GLN A 58 6.81 -6.85 -2.98
N ALA A 59 8.10 -6.61 -2.77
CA ALA A 59 8.74 -6.81 -1.47
C ALA A 59 8.06 -6.00 -0.36
N VAL A 60 7.67 -4.75 -0.65
CA VAL A 60 6.91 -3.91 0.29
C VAL A 60 5.52 -4.51 0.58
N GLN A 61 4.79 -5.02 -0.41
CA GLN A 61 3.48 -5.63 -0.15
C GLN A 61 3.60 -6.88 0.74
N ILE A 62 4.62 -7.71 0.50
CA ILE A 62 4.92 -8.88 1.33
C ILE A 62 5.21 -8.46 2.77
N GLU A 63 6.09 -7.47 2.98
CA GLU A 63 6.42 -6.96 4.31
C GLU A 63 5.18 -6.37 5.02
N LYS A 64 4.31 -5.66 4.29
CA LYS A 64 3.05 -5.14 4.83
C LYS A 64 2.14 -6.26 5.33
N GLN A 65 2.00 -7.33 4.55
CA GLN A 65 1.21 -8.51 4.94
C GLN A 65 1.84 -9.23 6.15
N GLN A 66 3.17 -9.33 6.20
CA GLN A 66 3.88 -9.92 7.32
C GLN A 66 3.67 -9.12 8.61
N ARG A 67 3.74 -7.77 8.54
CA ARG A 67 3.48 -6.84 9.67
C ARG A 67 2.01 -6.70 10.05
N SER A 68 1.08 -7.08 9.17
CA SER A 68 -0.34 -7.10 9.49
C SER A 68 -0.60 -8.10 10.62
N ASN A 69 -1.38 -7.67 11.60
CA ASN A 69 -1.88 -8.56 12.66
C ASN A 69 -3.12 -9.35 12.19
N VAL A 70 -3.67 -9.10 11.01
CA VAL A 70 -4.82 -9.82 10.44
C VAL A 70 -4.31 -10.84 9.42
N ILE A 71 -4.80 -12.07 9.52
CA ILE A 71 -4.59 -13.16 8.57
C ILE A 71 -5.96 -13.55 8.02
N GLU A 72 -6.06 -13.62 6.69
CA GLU A 72 -7.20 -14.23 6.02
C GLU A 72 -7.01 -15.76 6.03
N SER A 73 -7.99 -16.48 6.57
CA SER A 73 -8.07 -17.96 6.54
C SER A 73 -9.41 -18.39 5.96
N GLU A 74 -9.55 -19.68 5.62
CA GLU A 74 -10.82 -20.23 5.10
C GLU A 74 -12.02 -20.00 6.04
N GLU A 75 -11.75 -19.91 7.35
CA GLU A 75 -12.75 -19.63 8.40
C GLU A 75 -12.96 -18.12 8.66
N GLY A 76 -12.38 -17.26 7.82
CA GLY A 76 -12.44 -15.80 7.94
C GLY A 76 -11.18 -15.18 8.55
N ASN A 77 -11.31 -13.92 8.97
CA ASN A 77 -10.19 -13.10 9.45
C ASN A 77 -9.78 -13.47 10.87
N LYS A 78 -8.57 -14.03 11.03
CA LYS A 78 -7.96 -14.36 12.33
C LYS A 78 -6.90 -13.32 12.69
N ARG A 79 -6.77 -12.99 13.97
CA ARG A 79 -5.71 -12.10 14.46
C ARG A 79 -4.50 -12.90 14.94
N LYS A 80 -3.29 -12.48 14.55
CA LYS A 80 -2.03 -13.00 15.08
C LYS A 80 -1.93 -12.67 16.58
N ASN A 81 -1.38 -13.60 17.34
CA ASN A 81 -1.03 -13.36 18.75
C ASN A 81 0.23 -12.47 18.89
N LYS A 82 1.01 -12.31 17.81
CA LYS A 82 2.15 -11.40 17.77
C LYS A 82 1.71 -10.01 17.32
N LYS A 83 1.97 -9.00 18.16
CA LYS A 83 1.78 -7.59 17.82
C LYS A 83 3.09 -7.00 17.31
N TYR A 84 3.07 -6.43 16.09
CA TYR A 84 4.20 -5.65 15.61
C TYR A 84 4.23 -4.28 16.32
N SER A 85 5.33 -3.97 17.02
CA SER A 85 5.58 -2.68 17.65
C SER A 85 6.79 -2.03 16.99
N SER A 86 6.66 -0.76 16.62
CA SER A 86 7.78 0.05 16.13
C SER A 86 8.60 0.69 17.26
N LYS A 87 8.16 0.51 18.52
CA LYS A 87 8.93 0.93 19.69
C LYS A 87 9.83 -0.24 20.10
N GLN A 88 11.13 0.01 20.19
CA GLN A 88 12.00 -0.77 21.07
C GLN A 88 11.54 -0.59 22.51
#